data_AF-A0AAJ4T4X8-F1
#
_entry.id   AF-A0AAJ4T4X8-F1
#
_cell.length_a   1.000
_cell.length_b   1.000
_cell.length_c   1.000
_cell.angle_alpha   90.00
_cell.angle_beta   90.00
_cell.angle_gamma   90.00
#
_symmetry.space_group_name_H-M   'P 1'
#
loop_
_entity.id
_entity.type
_entity.pdbx_description
1 polymer ?
#
loop_
_entity_poly.entity_id
_entity_poly.type
_entity_poly.pdbx_seq_one_letter_code
_entity_poly.pdbx_strand_id
1 'polypeptide(L)'
;MSLHAKLKKLEDKAMAKGEHAVAAAVAHLLQDIDSIDRQINLVGALHEVGYLQNSLKPYWNAFRADEPAWIVRCLARLVIADHDYWALAALLGCDGPATIGIAMGKGFKSAATRQYERFDKPDVHVDTLYLSGMGRVLHPILEVGYDTREMINVDMGRARALSLDNAQWQSGDKLGTGGLSLSMQAKLPHGAWRSVWTPFTAQEAGGLT
;
A
#
# COMPACT_ATOMS: atom_id res chain seq x y z
N MET A 1 -4.37 7.66 29.11
CA MET A 1 -5.67 7.11 28.65
C MET A 1 -5.39 5.76 28.00
N SER A 2 -6.11 4.69 28.37
CA SER A 2 -5.91 3.37 27.78
C SER A 2 -6.29 3.35 26.29
N LEU A 3 -5.69 2.44 25.51
CA LEU A 3 -6.03 2.23 24.11
C LEU A 3 -7.53 1.94 23.95
N HIS A 4 -8.10 1.13 24.84
CA HIS A 4 -9.52 0.80 24.84
C HIS A 4 -10.42 2.05 24.97
N ALA A 5 -10.13 2.94 25.93
CA ALA A 5 -10.90 4.18 26.09
C ALA A 5 -10.75 5.12 24.88
N LYS A 6 -9.57 5.16 24.27
CA LYS A 6 -9.31 5.93 23.04
C LYS A 6 -10.12 5.39 21.86
N LEU A 7 -10.17 4.07 21.70
CA LEU A 7 -10.94 3.39 20.67
C LEU A 7 -12.43 3.64 20.87
N LYS A 8 -12.97 3.51 22.09
CA LYS A 8 -14.40 3.77 22.32
C LYS A 8 -14.80 5.21 21.96
N LYS A 9 -13.97 6.19 22.34
CA LYS A 9 -14.17 7.58 21.94
C LYS A 9 -14.10 7.80 20.42
N LEU A 10 -13.23 7.06 19.73
CA LEU A 10 -13.15 7.09 18.27
C LEU A 10 -14.41 6.51 17.63
N GLU A 11 -14.94 5.39 18.14
CA GLU A 11 -16.19 4.78 17.67
C GLU A 11 -17.36 5.77 17.74
N ASP A 12 -17.58 6.37 18.92
CA ASP A 12 -18.68 7.31 19.14
C ASP A 12 -18.55 8.54 18.23
N LYS A 13 -17.33 9.06 18.07
CA LYS A 13 -17.03 10.18 17.18
C LYS A 13 -17.28 9.82 15.71
N ALA A 14 -16.84 8.63 15.28
CA ALA A 14 -17.00 8.17 13.91
C ALA A 14 -18.49 8.00 13.58
N MET A 15 -19.28 7.43 14.49
CA MET A 15 -20.73 7.33 14.36
C MET A 15 -21.39 8.70 14.22
N ALA A 16 -21.03 9.67 15.08
CA ALA A 16 -21.59 11.02 15.04
C ALA A 16 -21.27 11.77 13.72
N LYS A 17 -20.16 11.41 13.06
CA LYS A 17 -19.73 12.02 11.78
C LYS A 17 -20.20 11.26 10.54
N GLY A 18 -20.87 10.12 10.68
CA GLY A 18 -21.22 9.25 9.54
C GLY A 18 -20.02 8.48 8.95
N GLU A 19 -18.90 8.40 9.67
CA GLU A 19 -17.71 7.63 9.28
C GLU A 19 -17.92 6.13 9.58
N HIS A 20 -18.96 5.52 8.99
CA HIS A 20 -19.45 4.19 9.36
C HIS A 20 -18.40 3.07 9.21
N ALA A 21 -17.51 3.15 8.22
CA ALA A 21 -16.41 2.20 8.05
C ALA A 21 -15.45 2.23 9.25
N VAL A 22 -15.12 3.43 9.75
CA VAL A 22 -14.28 3.59 10.95
C VAL A 22 -15.01 3.08 12.18
N ALA A 23 -16.27 3.44 12.37
CA ALA A 23 -17.06 2.96 13.50
C ALA A 23 -17.12 1.42 13.55
N ALA A 24 -17.40 0.77 12.42
CA ALA A 24 -17.42 -0.69 12.32
C ALA A 24 -16.04 -1.30 12.59
N ALA A 25 -14.96 -0.75 12.01
CA ALA A 25 -13.61 -1.24 12.24
C ALA A 25 -13.19 -1.13 13.70
N VAL A 26 -13.55 -0.04 14.39
CA VAL A 26 -13.31 0.12 15.82
C VAL A 26 -14.13 -0.87 16.64
N ALA A 27 -15.43 -1.01 16.38
CA ALA A 27 -16.29 -1.95 17.11
C ALA A 27 -15.79 -3.39 16.99
N HIS A 28 -15.32 -3.79 15.80
CA HIS A 28 -14.69 -5.10 15.60
C HIS A 28 -13.37 -5.22 16.37
N LEU A 29 -12.50 -4.20 16.32
CA LEU A 29 -11.24 -4.22 17.07
C LEU A 29 -11.47 -4.29 18.59
N LEU A 30 -12.51 -3.65 19.12
CA LEU A 30 -12.83 -3.69 20.55
C LEU A 30 -13.19 -5.09 21.07
N GLN A 31 -13.65 -5.99 20.20
CA GLN A 31 -13.93 -7.38 20.56
C GLN A 31 -12.65 -8.25 20.68
N ASP A 32 -11.57 -7.85 20.02
CA ASP A 32 -10.27 -8.53 20.06
C ASP A 32 -9.17 -7.53 19.65
N ILE A 33 -8.57 -6.87 20.64
CA ILE A 33 -7.61 -5.78 20.45
C ILE A 33 -6.28 -6.29 19.87
N ASP A 34 -5.92 -7.54 20.13
CA ASP A 34 -4.62 -8.10 19.75
C ASP A 34 -4.64 -8.70 18.33
N SER A 35 -5.82 -8.83 17.72
CA SER A 35 -5.96 -9.28 16.35
C SER A 35 -5.38 -8.25 15.35
N ILE A 36 -4.21 -8.57 14.78
CA ILE A 36 -3.52 -7.78 13.75
C ILE A 36 -4.45 -7.44 12.57
N ASP A 37 -5.32 -8.35 12.13
CA ASP A 37 -6.23 -8.08 11.01
C ASP A 37 -7.21 -6.94 11.29
N ARG A 38 -7.71 -6.87 12.53
CA ARG A 38 -8.64 -5.83 12.98
C ARG A 38 -7.92 -4.51 13.16
N GLN A 39 -6.66 -4.55 13.61
CA GLN A 39 -5.80 -3.37 13.67
C GLN A 39 -5.52 -2.82 12.26
N ILE A 40 -5.18 -3.70 11.29
CA ILE A 40 -5.01 -3.34 9.88
C ILE A 40 -6.30 -2.72 9.33
N ASN A 41 -7.46 -3.32 9.60
CA ASN A 41 -8.75 -2.78 9.15
C ASN A 41 -9.00 -1.37 9.69
N LEU A 42 -8.70 -1.13 10.98
CA LEU A 42 -8.86 0.20 11.56
C LEU A 42 -7.93 1.23 10.89
N VAL A 43 -6.65 0.90 10.71
CA VAL A 43 -5.69 1.80 10.06
C VAL A 43 -6.11 2.11 8.63
N GLY A 44 -6.53 1.08 7.88
CA GLY A 44 -7.04 1.23 6.52
C GLY A 44 -8.32 2.09 6.45
N ALA A 45 -9.29 1.84 7.33
CA ALA A 45 -10.54 2.60 7.39
C ALA A 45 -10.32 4.08 7.73
N LEU A 46 -9.42 4.37 8.68
CA LEU A 46 -9.05 5.76 9.02
C LEU A 46 -8.48 6.49 7.81
N HIS A 47 -7.58 5.83 7.06
CA HIS A 47 -7.02 6.41 5.85
C HIS A 47 -8.06 6.57 4.74
N GLU A 48 -8.97 5.59 4.55
CA GLU A 48 -10.07 5.64 3.59
C GLU A 48 -10.96 6.88 3.77
N VAL A 49 -11.32 7.22 5.01
CA VAL A 49 -12.15 8.41 5.30
C VAL A 49 -11.33 9.70 5.41
N GLY A 50 -10.04 9.68 5.01
CA GLY A 50 -9.22 10.86 4.84
C GLY A 50 -8.52 11.37 6.10
N TYR A 51 -8.31 10.53 7.12
CA TYR A 51 -7.53 10.95 8.29
C TYR A 51 -6.10 11.26 7.89
N LEU A 52 -5.63 12.43 8.32
CA LEU A 52 -4.27 12.89 8.08
C LEU A 52 -3.23 12.02 8.79
N GLN A 53 -2.00 12.03 8.28
CA GLN A 53 -0.88 11.25 8.84
C GLN A 53 -0.68 11.49 10.34
N ASN A 54 -0.81 12.73 10.82
CA ASN A 54 -0.70 13.05 12.24
C ASN A 54 -1.77 12.36 13.11
N SER A 55 -2.93 12.03 12.52
CA SER A 55 -4.03 11.32 13.18
C SER A 55 -3.87 9.81 13.10
N LEU A 56 -3.16 9.31 12.09
CA LEU A 56 -2.81 7.89 11.92
C LEU A 56 -1.62 7.46 12.79
N LYS A 57 -0.59 8.31 12.92
CA LYS A 57 0.66 8.04 13.68
C LYS A 57 0.43 7.39 15.05
N PRO A 58 -0.53 7.86 15.89
CA PRO A 58 -0.76 7.23 17.19
C PRO A 58 -1.23 5.77 17.13
N TYR A 59 -1.89 5.35 16.04
CA TYR A 59 -2.32 3.98 15.83
C TYR A 59 -1.19 3.14 15.21
N TRP A 60 -0.41 3.71 14.31
CA TRP A 60 0.81 3.07 13.79
C TRP A 60 1.75 2.71 14.94
N ASN A 61 2.07 3.66 15.81
CA ASN A 61 2.96 3.45 16.95
C ASN A 61 2.40 2.41 17.94
N ALA A 62 1.08 2.28 18.05
CA ALA A 62 0.45 1.36 18.97
C ALA A 62 0.38 -0.08 18.42
N PHE A 63 0.18 -0.24 17.11
CA PHE A 63 -0.10 -1.54 16.48
C PHE A 63 1.11 -2.15 15.78
N ARG A 64 2.05 -1.34 15.28
CA ARG A 64 3.22 -1.78 14.51
C ARG A 64 4.46 -1.96 15.39
N ALA A 65 4.29 -2.53 16.58
CA ALA A 65 5.43 -2.79 17.46
C ALA A 65 6.42 -3.77 16.83
N ASP A 66 5.89 -4.78 16.12
CA ASP A 66 6.63 -5.65 15.20
C ASP A 66 6.22 -5.30 13.76
N GLU A 67 6.92 -4.31 13.19
CA GLU A 67 6.65 -3.86 11.82
C GLU A 67 6.87 -4.95 10.76
N PRO A 68 7.93 -5.79 10.81
CA PRO A 68 8.06 -6.93 9.90
C PRO A 68 6.85 -7.87 9.90
N ALA A 69 6.33 -8.25 11.07
CA ALA A 69 5.13 -9.08 11.18
C ALA A 69 3.89 -8.38 10.61
N TRP A 70 3.76 -7.07 10.83
CA TRP A 70 2.70 -6.24 10.25
C TRP A 70 2.75 -6.25 8.72
N ILE A 71 3.92 -5.98 8.13
CA ILE A 71 4.13 -6.02 6.67
C ILE A 71 3.80 -7.41 6.11
N VAL A 72 4.31 -8.47 6.76
CA VAL A 72 4.02 -9.87 6.38
C VAL A 72 2.52 -10.13 6.32
N ARG A 73 1.75 -9.63 7.31
CA ARG A 73 0.30 -9.83 7.37
C ARG A 73 -0.45 -9.02 6.32
N CYS A 74 -0.09 -7.76 6.10
CA CYS A 74 -0.65 -6.93 5.03
C CYS A 74 -0.44 -7.58 3.66
N LEU A 75 0.78 -8.03 3.36
CA LEU A 75 1.10 -8.68 2.09
C LEU A 75 0.36 -10.01 1.93
N ALA A 76 0.20 -10.80 3.01
CA ALA A 76 -0.58 -12.04 2.98
C ALA A 76 -2.04 -11.79 2.57
N ARG A 77 -2.66 -10.70 3.05
CA ARG A 77 -4.00 -10.29 2.64
C ARG A 77 -4.07 -9.86 1.17
N LEU A 78 -3.08 -9.11 0.70
CA LEU A 78 -3.02 -8.61 -0.69
C LEU A 78 -2.75 -9.70 -1.75
N VAL A 79 -2.19 -10.84 -1.31
CA VAL A 79 -2.01 -12.03 -2.16
C VAL A 79 -3.33 -12.78 -2.37
N ILE A 80 -4.20 -12.84 -1.35
CA ILE A 80 -5.46 -13.58 -1.42
C ILE A 80 -6.64 -12.74 -1.93
N ALA A 81 -6.57 -11.41 -1.81
CA ALA A 81 -7.65 -10.50 -2.14
C ALA A 81 -7.17 -9.30 -2.96
N ASP A 82 -7.59 -9.26 -4.23
CA ASP A 82 -7.24 -8.19 -5.18
C ASP A 82 -7.83 -6.82 -4.84
N HIS A 83 -8.77 -6.74 -3.89
CA HIS A 83 -9.53 -5.53 -3.56
C HIS A 83 -9.42 -5.13 -2.08
N ASP A 84 -8.44 -5.67 -1.36
CA ASP A 84 -8.21 -5.36 0.06
C ASP A 84 -7.46 -4.03 0.21
N TYR A 85 -8.22 -2.95 0.01
CA TYR A 85 -7.73 -1.59 0.13
C TYR A 85 -7.14 -1.29 1.53
N TRP A 86 -7.75 -1.83 2.59
CA TRP A 86 -7.30 -1.57 3.95
C TRP A 86 -5.93 -2.17 4.24
N ALA A 87 -5.65 -3.38 3.73
CA ALA A 87 -4.31 -3.96 3.80
C ALA A 87 -3.28 -3.14 3.02
N LEU A 88 -3.66 -2.58 1.87
CA LEU A 88 -2.78 -1.72 1.06
C LEU A 88 -2.45 -0.41 1.79
N ALA A 89 -3.47 0.30 2.27
CA ALA A 89 -3.31 1.55 3.01
C ALA A 89 -2.55 1.34 4.33
N ALA A 90 -2.71 0.17 4.96
CA ALA A 90 -1.99 -0.19 6.17
C ALA A 90 -0.48 -0.39 5.97
N LEU A 91 0.04 -0.48 4.74
CA LEU A 91 1.48 -0.48 4.46
C LEU A 91 2.09 0.93 4.45
N LEU A 92 1.27 1.99 4.37
CA LEU A 92 1.77 3.37 4.43
C LEU A 92 2.45 3.67 5.76
N GLY A 93 3.61 4.32 5.69
CA GLY A 93 4.43 4.66 6.85
C GLY A 93 5.32 3.53 7.37
N CYS A 94 5.27 2.33 6.78
CA CYS A 94 6.25 1.26 7.06
C CYS A 94 7.55 1.50 6.28
N ASP A 95 8.64 0.86 6.67
CA ASP A 95 9.91 0.88 5.93
C ASP A 95 9.76 0.28 4.53
N GLY A 96 10.14 1.07 3.51
CA GLY A 96 9.99 0.72 2.11
C GLY A 96 10.92 -0.40 1.66
N PRO A 97 12.24 -0.30 1.87
CA PRO A 97 13.16 -1.38 1.58
C PRO A 97 12.79 -2.72 2.24
N ALA A 98 12.35 -2.71 3.50
CA ALA A 98 11.86 -3.89 4.20
C ALA A 98 10.57 -4.43 3.57
N THR A 99 9.64 -3.54 3.18
CA THR A 99 8.41 -3.93 2.48
C THR A 99 8.72 -4.66 1.17
N ILE A 100 9.65 -4.14 0.38
CA ILE A 100 10.12 -4.77 -0.87
C ILE A 100 10.80 -6.10 -0.57
N GLY A 101 11.74 -6.14 0.38
CA GLY A 101 12.44 -7.36 0.76
C GLY A 101 11.51 -8.48 1.24
N ILE A 102 10.51 -8.16 2.06
CA ILE A 102 9.50 -9.12 2.53
C ILE A 102 8.58 -9.56 1.37
N ALA A 103 8.17 -8.65 0.49
CA ALA A 103 7.39 -9.01 -0.70
C ALA A 103 8.17 -9.98 -1.61
N MET A 104 9.46 -9.72 -1.85
CA MET A 104 10.33 -10.60 -2.61
C MET A 104 10.50 -11.97 -1.93
N GLY A 105 10.66 -12.00 -0.60
CA GLY A 105 10.65 -13.23 0.19
C GLY A 105 9.34 -14.04 0.09
N LYS A 106 8.23 -13.38 -0.28
CA LYS A 106 6.93 -14.01 -0.57
C LYS A 106 6.77 -14.41 -2.04
N GLY A 107 7.83 -14.31 -2.85
CA GLY A 107 7.86 -14.75 -4.25
C GLY A 107 7.62 -13.65 -5.27
N PHE A 108 7.39 -12.40 -4.85
CA PHE A 108 7.35 -11.28 -5.79
C PHE A 108 8.74 -11.06 -6.42
N LYS A 109 8.73 -10.56 -7.65
CA LYS A 109 9.91 -10.23 -8.45
C LYS A 109 9.81 -8.77 -8.89
N SER A 110 10.95 -8.09 -9.00
CA SER A 110 10.98 -6.72 -9.52
C SER A 110 10.76 -6.73 -11.04
N ALA A 111 9.87 -5.86 -11.52
CA ALA A 111 9.61 -5.61 -12.93
C ALA A 111 10.18 -4.26 -13.38
N ALA A 112 10.10 -3.24 -12.52
CA ALA A 112 10.58 -1.91 -12.83
C ALA A 112 10.82 -1.10 -11.56
N THR A 113 11.77 -0.17 -11.66
CA THR A 113 12.02 0.88 -10.68
C THR A 113 11.74 2.22 -11.34
N ARG A 114 11.03 3.12 -10.67
CA ARG A 114 10.77 4.49 -11.14
C ARG A 114 11.06 5.49 -10.04
N GLN A 115 11.24 6.74 -10.41
CA GLN A 115 11.33 7.84 -9.46
C GLN A 115 10.43 8.98 -9.93
N TYR A 116 9.78 9.64 -8.98
CA TYR A 116 9.07 10.90 -9.26
C TYR A 116 9.32 11.92 -8.15
N GLU A 117 9.40 13.18 -8.55
CA GLU A 117 9.60 14.31 -7.66
C GLU A 117 8.29 14.74 -7.00
N ARG A 118 8.38 15.31 -5.80
CA ARG A 118 7.25 15.95 -5.12
C ARG A 118 7.64 17.37 -4.72
N PHE A 119 6.77 18.33 -5.00
CA PHE A 119 7.00 19.70 -4.57
C PHE A 119 7.14 19.78 -3.03
N ASP A 120 8.24 20.38 -2.58
CA ASP A 120 8.55 20.59 -1.15
C ASP A 120 8.56 19.30 -0.30
N LYS A 121 8.82 18.15 -0.92
CA LYS A 121 8.94 16.85 -0.25
C LYS A 121 10.05 16.03 -0.91
N PRO A 122 10.61 15.01 -0.21
CA PRO A 122 11.57 14.12 -0.84
C PRO A 122 10.96 13.39 -2.04
N ASP A 123 11.83 13.00 -2.96
CA ASP A 123 11.44 12.16 -4.10
C ASP A 123 10.88 10.82 -3.62
N VAL A 124 10.13 10.17 -4.50
CA VAL A 124 9.60 8.84 -4.25
C VAL A 124 10.24 7.86 -5.21
N HIS A 125 10.91 6.86 -4.65
CA HIS A 125 11.32 5.68 -5.39
C HIS A 125 10.18 4.68 -5.40
N VAL A 126 9.83 4.14 -6.57
CA VAL A 126 8.74 3.18 -6.76
C VAL A 126 9.26 1.88 -7.36
N ASP A 127 9.17 0.81 -6.59
CA ASP A 127 9.38 -0.55 -7.07
C ASP A 127 8.04 -1.16 -7.52
N THR A 128 7.97 -1.57 -8.78
CA THR A 128 6.86 -2.39 -9.30
C THR A 128 7.24 -3.84 -9.23
N LEU A 129 6.49 -4.57 -8.42
CA LEU A 129 6.68 -5.98 -8.13
C LEU A 129 5.55 -6.81 -8.75
N TYR A 130 5.87 -8.02 -9.21
CA TYR A 130 4.89 -8.99 -9.73
C TYR A 130 5.13 -10.38 -9.15
N LEU A 131 4.10 -11.20 -9.02
CA LEU A 131 4.24 -12.56 -8.47
C LEU A 131 4.40 -13.64 -9.55
N SER A 132 3.65 -13.53 -10.64
CA SER A 132 3.61 -14.48 -11.75
C SER A 132 3.50 -13.75 -13.09
N GLY A 133 3.91 -14.41 -14.17
CA GLY A 133 3.83 -13.89 -15.52
C GLY A 133 3.33 -14.96 -16.50
N MET A 134 2.46 -14.56 -17.41
CA MET A 134 1.98 -15.41 -18.50
C MET A 134 2.05 -14.62 -19.82
N GLY A 135 3.04 -14.94 -20.64
CA GLY A 135 3.33 -14.17 -21.85
C GLY A 135 3.62 -12.71 -21.53
N ARG A 136 2.78 -11.80 -22.03
CA ARG A 136 2.92 -10.34 -21.84
C ARG A 136 2.16 -9.80 -20.62
N VAL A 137 1.63 -10.67 -19.77
CA VAL A 137 0.80 -10.25 -18.63
C VAL A 137 1.47 -10.64 -17.33
N LEU A 138 1.73 -9.65 -16.47
CA LEU A 138 2.27 -9.84 -15.12
C LEU A 138 1.16 -9.69 -14.09
N HIS A 139 1.11 -10.57 -13.09
CA HIS A 139 0.06 -10.55 -12.07
C HIS A 139 0.44 -11.35 -10.81
N PRO A 140 -0.22 -11.06 -9.68
CA PRO A 140 -0.61 -9.72 -9.26
C PRO A 140 0.54 -8.71 -9.28
N ILE A 141 0.21 -7.43 -9.43
CA ILE A 141 1.16 -6.31 -9.30
C ILE A 141 1.01 -5.63 -7.95
N LEU A 142 2.14 -5.35 -7.30
CA LEU A 142 2.28 -4.51 -6.12
C LEU A 142 3.28 -3.38 -6.44
N GLU A 143 2.90 -2.14 -6.22
CA GLU A 143 3.79 -1.00 -6.33
C GLU A 143 4.14 -0.48 -4.93
N VAL A 144 5.43 -0.37 -4.61
CA VAL A 144 5.94 0.11 -3.33
C VAL A 144 6.71 1.40 -3.59
N GLY A 145 6.07 2.52 -3.28
CA GLY A 145 6.62 3.86 -3.38
C GLY A 145 7.03 4.40 -2.02
N TYR A 146 8.33 4.57 -1.80
CA TYR A 146 8.88 5.08 -0.55
C TYR A 146 9.66 6.39 -0.74
N ASP A 147 9.59 7.23 0.28
CA ASP A 147 10.30 8.49 0.40
C ASP A 147 11.82 8.24 0.44
N THR A 148 12.60 8.87 -0.44
CA THR A 148 14.05 8.60 -0.57
C THR A 148 14.89 9.14 0.60
N ARG A 149 14.31 9.94 1.49
CA ARG A 149 14.99 10.49 2.66
C ARG A 149 14.63 9.73 3.93
N GLU A 150 13.35 9.58 4.20
CA GLU A 150 12.85 8.94 5.42
C GLU A 150 12.67 7.43 5.25
N MET A 151 12.80 6.91 4.02
CA MET A 151 12.69 5.50 3.65
C MET A 151 11.33 4.84 3.97
N ILE A 152 10.31 5.65 4.25
CA ILE A 152 8.96 5.16 4.56
C ILE A 152 8.08 5.09 3.31
N ASN A 153 7.19 4.10 3.27
CA ASN A 153 6.14 3.98 2.27
C ASN A 153 5.21 5.19 2.30
N VAL A 154 5.10 5.87 1.16
CA VAL A 154 4.23 7.04 0.95
C VAL A 154 3.26 6.86 -0.20
N ASP A 155 3.45 5.84 -1.03
CA ASP A 155 2.61 5.47 -2.17
C ASP A 155 2.58 3.94 -2.29
N MET A 156 1.42 3.33 -2.17
CA MET A 156 1.24 1.88 -2.27
C MET A 156 0.23 1.58 -3.36
N GLY A 157 0.63 0.86 -4.40
CA GLY A 157 -0.23 0.47 -5.52
C GLY A 157 -0.50 -1.03 -5.56
N ARG A 158 -1.66 -1.42 -6.06
CA ARG A 158 -2.02 -2.81 -6.31
C ARG A 158 -2.84 -2.88 -7.59
N ALA A 159 -2.36 -3.60 -8.59
CA ALA A 159 -3.11 -3.84 -9.82
C ALA A 159 -3.29 -5.34 -10.08
N ARG A 160 -4.44 -5.73 -10.62
CA ARG A 160 -4.69 -7.16 -10.92
C ARG A 160 -3.71 -7.67 -11.96
N ALA A 161 -3.44 -6.87 -12.98
CA ALA A 161 -2.53 -7.25 -14.05
C ALA A 161 -1.81 -6.04 -14.63
N LEU A 162 -0.61 -6.26 -15.15
CA LEU A 162 0.11 -5.36 -16.03
C LEU A 162 0.24 -6.02 -17.39
N SER A 163 -0.37 -5.43 -18.41
CA SER A 163 -0.22 -5.84 -19.81
C SER A 163 0.95 -5.09 -20.42
N LEU A 164 1.91 -5.81 -20.99
CA LEU A 164 3.11 -5.26 -21.60
C LEU A 164 2.93 -5.05 -23.09
N ASP A 165 3.44 -3.92 -23.58
CA ASP A 165 3.46 -3.66 -25.03
C ASP A 165 4.58 -4.47 -25.71
N ASN A 166 5.69 -4.69 -25.00
CA ASN A 166 6.85 -5.42 -25.51
C ASN A 166 6.56 -6.93 -25.66
N ALA A 167 6.68 -7.43 -26.88
CA ALA A 167 6.46 -8.82 -27.23
C ALA A 167 7.53 -9.80 -26.72
N GLN A 168 8.73 -9.29 -26.41
CA GLN A 168 9.92 -10.10 -26.11
C GLN A 168 10.29 -10.09 -24.63
N TRP A 169 9.48 -9.48 -23.76
CA TRP A 169 9.79 -9.38 -22.33
C TRP A 169 9.90 -10.76 -21.67
N GLN A 170 10.97 -10.96 -20.90
CA GLN A 170 11.21 -12.14 -20.07
C GLN A 170 11.24 -11.78 -18.59
N SER A 171 10.97 -12.78 -17.73
CA SER A 171 11.02 -12.63 -16.28
C SER A 171 12.40 -12.12 -15.82
N GLY A 172 12.45 -10.87 -15.36
CA GLY A 172 13.67 -10.22 -14.89
C GLY A 172 14.14 -9.07 -15.79
N ASP A 173 13.60 -8.95 -17.00
CA ASP A 173 13.84 -7.80 -17.87
C ASP A 173 13.19 -6.55 -17.28
N LYS A 174 13.86 -5.40 -17.45
CA LYS A 174 13.26 -4.10 -17.12
C LYS A 174 12.17 -3.75 -18.13
N LEU A 175 11.05 -3.21 -17.63
CA LEU A 175 9.94 -2.77 -18.46
C LEU A 175 10.18 -1.40 -19.10
N GLY A 176 9.50 -1.16 -20.24
CA GLY A 176 9.44 0.15 -20.92
C GLY A 176 8.05 0.78 -20.86
N THR A 177 7.01 0.08 -21.36
CA THR A 177 5.62 0.57 -21.38
C THR A 177 4.58 -0.56 -21.26
N GLY A 178 3.37 -0.19 -20.85
CA GLY A 178 2.21 -1.08 -20.79
C GLY A 178 0.99 -0.41 -20.15
N GLY A 179 0.11 -1.22 -19.54
CA GLY A 179 -1.02 -0.70 -18.77
C GLY A 179 -1.44 -1.60 -17.61
N LEU A 180 -1.77 -0.96 -16.49
CA LEU A 180 -2.24 -1.57 -15.26
C LEU A 180 -3.77 -1.70 -15.29
N SER A 181 -4.27 -2.93 -15.15
CA SER A 181 -5.71 -3.22 -15.07
C SER A 181 -6.17 -3.33 -13.62
N LEU A 182 -7.28 -2.64 -13.32
CA LEU A 182 -7.91 -2.54 -12.00
C LEU A 182 -6.87 -2.25 -10.90
N SER A 183 -6.43 -0.99 -10.85
CA SER A 183 -5.47 -0.48 -9.89
C SER A 183 -6.17 0.16 -8.68
N MET A 184 -5.69 -0.16 -7.48
CA MET A 184 -5.92 0.57 -6.24
C MET A 184 -4.62 1.22 -5.83
N GLN A 185 -4.68 2.43 -5.30
CA GLN A 185 -3.49 3.12 -4.82
C GLN A 185 -3.79 3.82 -3.51
N ALA A 186 -2.91 3.76 -2.52
CA ALA A 186 -3.01 4.52 -1.28
C ALA A 186 -1.80 5.46 -1.17
N LYS A 187 -2.03 6.76 -0.92
CA LYS A 187 -0.95 7.76 -0.80
C LYS A 187 -1.03 8.59 0.48
N LEU A 188 0.13 9.09 0.91
CA LEU A 188 0.27 10.16 1.90
C LEU A 188 0.58 11.51 1.20
N PRO A 189 -0.01 12.64 1.64
CA PRO A 189 -0.88 12.81 2.81
C PRO A 189 -2.37 12.53 2.54
N HIS A 190 -2.77 12.38 1.28
CA HIS A 190 -4.16 12.14 0.90
C HIS A 190 -4.28 11.17 -0.28
N GLY A 191 -5.39 10.43 -0.25
CA GLY A 191 -6.03 9.90 -1.45
C GLY A 191 -5.72 8.44 -1.73
N ALA A 192 -6.80 7.73 -2.07
CA ALA A 192 -6.75 6.44 -2.69
C ALA A 192 -7.98 6.14 -3.54
N TRP A 193 -7.76 5.73 -4.78
CA TRP A 193 -8.82 5.57 -5.77
C TRP A 193 -8.63 4.29 -6.58
N ARG A 194 -9.74 3.81 -7.13
CA ARG A 194 -9.80 2.68 -8.06
C ARG A 194 -9.78 3.22 -9.48
N SER A 195 -8.75 2.84 -10.24
CA SER A 195 -8.71 3.07 -11.69
C SER A 195 -8.94 1.75 -12.41
N VAL A 196 -9.86 1.71 -13.36
CA VAL A 196 -10.11 0.51 -14.18
C VAL A 196 -8.90 0.21 -15.07
N TRP A 197 -8.24 1.26 -15.57
CA TRP A 197 -7.03 1.17 -16.37
C TRP A 197 -6.14 2.38 -16.14
N THR A 198 -4.83 2.16 -15.97
CA THR A 198 -3.83 3.23 -15.83
C THR A 198 -2.65 2.94 -16.76
N PRO A 199 -2.20 3.90 -17.60
CA PRO A 199 -0.97 3.74 -18.38
C PRO A 199 0.23 3.46 -17.48
N PHE A 200 1.12 2.59 -17.93
CA PHE A 200 2.36 2.26 -17.24
C PHE A 200 3.55 2.64 -18.11
N THR A 201 4.45 3.44 -17.56
CA THR A 201 5.71 3.82 -18.23
C THR A 201 6.83 3.72 -17.22
N ALA A 202 7.85 2.92 -17.53
CA ALA A 202 9.10 2.91 -16.79
C ALA A 202 10.14 3.65 -17.62
N GLN A 203 10.56 4.84 -17.15
CA GLN A 203 11.70 5.53 -17.74
C GLN A 203 12.99 4.86 -17.27
N GLU A 204 13.95 4.63 -18.17
CA GLU A 204 15.30 4.29 -17.74
C GLU A 204 15.85 5.44 -16.88
N ALA A 205 16.32 5.10 -15.67
CA ALA A 205 17.09 6.03 -14.86
C ALA A 205 18.36 6.41 -15.64
N GLY A 206 18.34 7.55 -16.32
CA GLY A 206 19.47 8.07 -17.08
C GLY A 206 19.15 8.77 -18.41
N GLY A 207 17.90 8.76 -18.89
CA GLY A 207 17.52 9.46 -20.13
C GLY A 207 17.27 10.96 -19.93
N LEU A 208 18.31 11.74 -19.66
CA LEU A 208 18.26 13.19 -19.89
C LEU A 208 18.27 13.42 -21.41
N THR A 209 17.15 13.89 -21.97
CA THR A 209 17.17 14.66 -23.22
C THR A 209 17.50 16.11 -22.93
#